data_AF-A0A8R1I7N9-F1
#
_entry.id   AF-A0A8R1I7N9-F1
#
_cell.length_a   1.000
_cell.length_b   1.000
_cell.length_c   1.000
_cell.angle_alpha   90.00
_cell.angle_beta   90.00
_cell.angle_gamma   90.00
#
_symmetry.space_group_name_H-M   'P 1'
#
loop_
_entity.id
_entity.type
_entity.pdbx_description
1 polymer ?
#
loop_
_entity_poly.entity_id
_entity_poly.type
_entity_poly.pdbx_seq_one_letter_code
_entity_poly.pdbx_strand_id
1 'polypeptide(L)'
;MPQAESGNSSAFSLQEKFRAGSVDAGEKVAFGYGMIHRERTYVYMQDDPCPYQVVVVGPINPKKKQYEYVILSNWARFPMIGLVRDLRKFYAEYKDKAETDLEKAGFLDDVSG
;
A
#
# COMPACT_ATOMS: atom_id res chain seq x y z
N MET A 1 -16.86 20.91 14.09
CA MET A 1 -15.85 21.28 13.06
C MET A 1 -16.58 21.43 11.73
N PRO A 2 -16.27 22.43 10.89
CA PRO A 2 -16.94 22.54 9.59
C PRO A 2 -16.57 21.33 8.73
N GLN A 3 -17.58 20.68 8.17
CA GLN A 3 -17.43 19.52 7.30
C GLN A 3 -16.82 20.00 5.97
N ALA A 4 -15.73 19.36 5.53
CA ALA A 4 -15.19 19.62 4.21
C ALA A 4 -16.25 19.26 3.18
N GLU A 5 -16.82 20.25 2.51
CA GLU A 5 -17.69 20.00 1.37
C GLU A 5 -16.90 19.23 0.31
N SER A 6 -17.56 18.23 -0.29
CA SER A 6 -17.09 17.52 -1.49
C SER A 6 -17.04 18.51 -2.66
N GLY A 7 -16.10 19.45 -2.63
CA GLY A 7 -15.88 20.41 -3.70
C GLY A 7 -15.38 19.68 -4.94
N ASN A 8 -15.78 20.14 -6.13
CA ASN A 8 -15.46 19.68 -7.50
C ASN A 8 -14.05 19.07 -7.65
N SER A 9 -13.90 17.85 -7.14
CA SER A 9 -12.64 17.12 -7.13
C SER A 9 -12.93 15.69 -7.50
N SER A 10 -12.13 15.15 -8.39
CA SER A 10 -12.25 13.75 -8.82
C SER A 10 -10.87 13.14 -8.87
N ALA A 11 -10.74 11.91 -8.40
CA ALA A 11 -9.51 11.15 -8.50
C ALA A 11 -9.62 10.14 -9.65
N PHE A 12 -8.50 9.83 -10.28
CA PHE A 12 -8.41 8.77 -11.28
C PHE A 12 -7.11 7.99 -11.11
N SER A 13 -7.15 6.72 -11.51
CA SER A 13 -5.98 5.83 -11.50
C SER A 13 -5.39 5.74 -12.90
N LEU A 14 -4.06 5.69 -12.98
CA LEU A 14 -3.30 5.50 -14.21
C LEU A 14 -2.61 4.14 -14.15
N GLN A 15 -2.66 3.42 -15.26
CA GLN A 15 -1.91 2.19 -15.45
C GLN A 15 -1.19 2.26 -16.78
N GLU A 16 0.13 2.20 -16.76
CA GLU A 16 0.95 2.22 -17.96
C GLU A 16 1.68 0.89 -18.11
N LYS A 17 1.60 0.30 -19.30
CA LYS A 17 2.32 -0.93 -19.63
C LYS A 17 3.50 -0.57 -20.53
N PHE A 18 4.71 -0.90 -20.10
CA PHE A 18 5.94 -0.53 -20.81
C PHE A 18 6.96 -1.68 -20.82
N ARG A 19 7.98 -1.58 -21.68
CA ARG A 19 9.15 -2.49 -21.68
C ARG A 19 10.40 -1.67 -21.40
N ALA A 20 11.18 -2.09 -20.42
CA ALA A 20 12.42 -1.39 -20.06
C ALA A 20 13.59 -1.94 -20.86
N GLY A 21 14.26 -1.10 -21.65
CA GLY A 21 15.54 -1.39 -22.29
C GLY A 21 15.47 -1.98 -23.71
N SER A 22 14.65 -2.99 -23.97
CA SER A 22 14.51 -3.57 -25.31
C SER A 22 13.09 -4.05 -25.64
N VAL A 23 12.82 -4.31 -26.91
CA VAL A 23 11.51 -4.78 -27.40
C VAL A 23 11.18 -6.20 -26.89
N ASP A 24 12.23 -6.99 -26.63
CA ASP A 24 12.15 -8.36 -26.10
C ASP A 24 12.14 -8.42 -24.56
N ALA A 25 12.33 -7.28 -23.88
CA ALA A 25 12.31 -7.23 -22.43
C ALA A 25 10.90 -7.55 -21.89
N GLY A 26 10.87 -8.17 -20.72
CA GLY A 26 9.61 -8.46 -20.02
C GLY A 26 8.76 -7.22 -19.83
N GLU A 27 7.45 -7.39 -19.99
CA GLU A 27 6.48 -6.30 -19.81
C GLU A 27 6.42 -5.88 -18.34
N LYS A 28 6.49 -4.58 -18.11
CA LYS A 28 6.36 -3.93 -16.81
C LYS A 28 5.08 -3.12 -16.79
N VAL A 29 4.60 -2.86 -15.58
CA VAL A 29 3.43 -2.02 -15.34
C VAL A 29 3.82 -0.95 -14.33
N ALA A 30 3.61 0.31 -14.69
CA ALA A 30 3.67 1.44 -13.77
C ALA A 30 2.25 1.83 -13.36
N PHE A 31 2.15 2.37 -12.16
CA PHE A 31 0.90 2.89 -11.62
C PHE A 31 1.08 4.36 -11.33
N GLY A 32 0.00 5.10 -11.52
CA GLY A 32 -0.07 6.50 -11.16
C GLY A 32 -1.46 6.82 -10.63
N TYR A 33 -1.59 8.03 -10.11
CA TYR A 33 -2.89 8.57 -9.77
C TYR A 33 -2.90 10.05 -10.12
N GLY A 34 -4.10 10.56 -10.31
CA GLY A 34 -4.29 11.97 -10.53
C GLY A 34 -5.51 12.49 -9.83
N MET A 35 -5.52 13.81 -9.64
CA MET A 35 -6.63 14.54 -9.06
C MET A 35 -6.98 15.69 -10.00
N ILE A 36 -8.26 15.79 -10.32
CA ILE A 36 -8.84 16.97 -10.95
C ILE A 36 -9.39 17.80 -9.80
N HIS A 37 -8.97 19.06 -9.69
CA HIS A 37 -9.48 19.99 -8.68
C HIS A 37 -9.55 21.40 -9.27
N ARG A 38 -10.75 22.01 -9.26
CA ARG A 38 -10.97 23.39 -9.73
C ARG A 38 -10.25 23.68 -11.07
N GLU A 39 -10.55 22.84 -12.07
CA GLU A 39 -10.03 22.90 -13.45
C GLU A 39 -8.53 22.59 -13.62
N ARG A 40 -7.83 22.20 -12.55
CA ARG A 40 -6.43 21.76 -12.61
C ARG A 40 -6.35 20.25 -12.51
N THR A 41 -5.48 19.66 -13.32
CA THR A 41 -5.17 18.23 -13.26
C THR A 41 -3.77 18.06 -12.69
N TYR A 42 -3.68 17.32 -11.59
CA TYR A 42 -2.43 16.91 -10.95
C TYR A 42 -2.21 15.45 -11.29
N VAL A 43 -1.03 15.12 -11.81
CA VAL A 43 -0.66 13.75 -12.20
C VAL A 43 0.60 13.35 -11.46
N TYR A 44 0.56 12.20 -10.80
CA TYR A 44 1.72 11.54 -10.25
C TYR A 44 1.93 10.21 -10.99
N MET A 45 3.05 10.10 -11.69
CA MET A 45 3.51 8.86 -12.33
C MET A 45 4.64 8.26 -11.50
N GLN A 46 4.52 6.99 -11.16
CA GLN A 46 5.54 6.27 -10.42
C GLN A 46 6.60 5.72 -11.40
N ASP A 47 7.42 6.61 -11.98
CA ASP A 47 8.54 6.24 -12.88
C ASP A 47 9.68 5.52 -12.15
N ASP A 48 9.78 5.75 -10.84
CA ASP A 48 10.66 5.01 -9.94
C ASP A 48 9.82 3.94 -9.22
N PRO A 49 10.00 2.64 -9.48
CA PRO A 49 9.25 1.60 -8.80
C PRO A 49 9.65 1.63 -7.33
N CYS A 50 8.94 2.43 -6.52
CA CYS A 50 9.28 2.57 -5.11
C CYS A 50 9.28 1.18 -4.50
N PRO A 51 10.44 0.64 -4.11
CA PRO A 51 10.50 -0.74 -3.66
C PRO A 51 9.67 -0.81 -2.39
N TYR A 52 8.65 -1.67 -2.40
CA TYR A 52 7.93 -2.00 -1.18
C TYR A 52 8.94 -2.46 -0.12
N GLN A 53 8.90 -1.83 1.04
CA GLN A 53 9.75 -2.18 2.18
C GLN A 53 8.93 -2.93 3.23
N VAL A 54 9.59 -3.78 4.00
CA VAL A 54 8.96 -4.43 5.16
C VAL A 54 8.77 -3.39 6.25
N VAL A 55 7.53 -3.19 6.67
CA VAL A 55 7.16 -2.20 7.70
C VAL A 55 6.73 -2.86 9.01
N VAL A 56 6.14 -4.07 8.93
CA VAL A 56 5.76 -4.88 10.09
C VAL A 56 6.04 -6.35 9.81
N VAL A 57 6.50 -7.09 10.83
CA VAL A 57 6.67 -8.54 10.78
C VAL A 57 5.91 -9.22 11.91
N GLY A 58 5.32 -10.37 11.62
CA GLY A 58 4.65 -11.20 12.61
C GLY A 58 5.59 -12.01 13.49
N PRO A 59 5.06 -12.89 14.35
CA PRO A 59 5.87 -13.83 15.11
C PRO A 59 6.54 -14.86 14.19
N ILE A 60 7.67 -15.42 14.63
CA ILE A 60 8.37 -16.50 13.93
C ILE A 60 7.73 -17.84 14.32
N ASN A 61 7.31 -18.63 13.32
CA ASN A 61 6.88 -20.00 13.53
C ASN A 61 8.04 -20.84 14.11
N PRO A 62 7.91 -21.45 15.30
CA PRO A 62 9.02 -22.15 15.94
C PRO A 62 9.48 -23.39 15.15
N LYS A 63 8.57 -24.04 14.40
CA LYS A 63 8.85 -25.22 13.58
C LYS A 63 9.47 -24.85 12.22
N LYS A 64 8.93 -23.83 11.56
CA LYS A 64 9.36 -23.41 10.20
C LYS A 64 10.45 -22.35 10.18
N LYS A 65 10.79 -21.75 11.33
CA LYS A 65 11.77 -20.65 11.48
C LYS A 65 11.51 -19.48 10.53
N GLN A 66 10.23 -19.14 10.38
CA GLN A 66 9.72 -18.27 9.33
C GLN A 66 8.60 -17.38 9.89
N TYR A 67 8.55 -16.10 9.51
CA TYR A 67 7.50 -15.18 9.96
C TYR A 67 6.10 -15.63 9.54
N GLU A 68 5.11 -15.57 10.43
CA GLU A 68 3.71 -15.92 10.14
C GLU A 68 3.06 -14.95 9.15
N TYR A 69 3.49 -13.69 9.17
CA TYR A 69 3.14 -12.67 8.18
C TYR A 69 4.23 -11.60 8.06
N VAL A 70 4.24 -10.89 6.94
CA VAL A 70 4.99 -9.64 6.73
C VAL A 70 4.08 -8.62 6.07
N ILE A 71 4.20 -7.35 6.44
CA ILE A 71 3.45 -6.25 5.82
C ILE A 71 4.45 -5.36 5.10
N LEU A 72 4.13 -5.07 3.85
CA LEU A 72 4.90 -4.25 2.95
C LEU A 72 4.18 -2.93 2.70
N SER A 73 4.93 -1.84 2.60
CA SER A 73 4.40 -0.56 2.16
C SER A 73 5.50 0.25 1.46
N ASN A 74 5.13 1.34 0.81
CA ASN A 74 6.09 2.30 0.25
C ASN A 74 6.23 3.52 1.18
N TRP A 75 7.07 4.48 0.78
CA TRP A 75 7.28 5.72 1.52
C TRP A 75 6.01 6.56 1.67
N ALA A 76 5.08 6.47 0.71
CA ALA A 76 3.78 7.13 0.72
C ALA A 76 2.75 6.42 1.61
N ARG A 77 3.15 5.35 2.30
CA ARG A 77 2.34 4.52 3.20
C ARG A 77 1.14 3.85 2.52
N PHE A 78 1.09 3.85 1.18
CA PHE A 78 0.01 3.27 0.39
C PHE A 78 0.52 2.81 -0.99
N PRO A 79 0.19 1.59 -1.46
CA PRO A 79 -0.68 0.61 -0.80
C PRO A 79 0.05 -0.18 0.28
N MET A 80 -0.71 -0.68 1.25
CA MET A 80 -0.24 -1.66 2.21
C MET A 80 -0.57 -3.07 1.74
N ILE A 81 0.43 -3.96 1.74
CA ILE A 81 0.29 -5.33 1.26
C ILE A 81 0.68 -6.28 2.38
N GLY A 82 -0.28 -7.05 2.87
CA GLY A 82 -0.05 -8.12 3.84
C GLY A 82 0.22 -9.47 3.15
N LEU A 83 1.39 -10.06 3.38
CA LEU A 83 1.72 -11.42 2.98
C LEU A 83 1.61 -12.34 4.20
N VAL A 84 0.60 -13.22 4.20
CA VAL A 84 0.26 -14.09 5.34
C VAL A 84 0.38 -15.56 4.95
N ARG A 85 0.83 -16.43 5.87
CA ARG A 85 0.97 -17.88 5.58
C ARG A 85 -0.37 -18.62 5.55
N ASP A 86 -1.23 -18.35 6.53
CA ASP A 86 -2.58 -18.88 6.62
C ASP A 86 -3.51 -17.72 6.95
N LEU A 87 -4.41 -17.41 6.02
CA LEU A 87 -5.32 -16.30 6.12
C LEU A 87 -6.26 -16.45 7.32
N ARG A 88 -6.79 -17.65 7.58
CA ARG A 88 -7.72 -17.91 8.68
C ARG A 88 -7.04 -17.70 10.02
N LYS A 89 -5.81 -18.22 10.15
CA LYS A 89 -5.01 -18.05 11.36
C LYS A 89 -4.64 -16.58 11.58
N PHE A 90 -4.28 -15.85 10.52
CA PHE A 90 -3.99 -14.43 10.63
C PHE A 90 -5.19 -13.65 11.19
N TYR A 91 -6.38 -13.86 10.63
CA TYR A 91 -7.59 -13.19 11.13
C TYR A 91 -7.98 -13.61 12.54
N ALA A 92 -7.76 -14.87 12.92
CA ALA A 92 -8.11 -15.38 14.24
C ALA A 92 -7.12 -14.97 15.35
N GLU A 93 -5.82 -14.86 15.04
CA GLU A 93 -4.77 -14.72 16.07
C GLU A 93 -3.94 -13.44 15.95
N TYR A 94 -3.81 -12.85 14.75
CA TYR A 94 -2.78 -11.85 14.46
C TYR A 94 -3.27 -10.52 13.94
N LYS A 95 -4.50 -10.42 13.44
CA LYS A 95 -5.05 -9.18 12.85
C LYS A 95 -4.95 -7.99 13.79
N ASP A 96 -5.51 -8.10 15.00
CA ASP A 96 -5.60 -6.95 15.91
C ASP A 96 -4.21 -6.48 16.36
N LYS A 97 -3.27 -7.42 16.52
CA LYS A 97 -1.88 -7.10 16.78
C LYS A 97 -1.23 -6.39 15.59
N ALA A 98 -1.42 -6.91 14.37
CA ALA A 98 -0.88 -6.31 13.16
C ALA A 98 -1.40 -4.90 12.94
N GLU A 99 -2.69 -4.66 13.20
CA GLU A 99 -3.31 -3.32 13.15
C GLU A 99 -2.71 -2.40 14.21
N THR A 100 -2.60 -2.86 15.46
CA THR A 100 -1.95 -2.09 16.54
C THR A 100 -0.50 -1.72 16.18
N ASP A 101 0.26 -2.66 15.60
CA ASP A 101 1.66 -2.44 15.21
C ASP A 101 1.76 -1.46 14.03
N LEU A 102 0.81 -1.52 13.09
CA LEU A 102 0.71 -0.56 11.97
C LEU A 102 0.31 0.85 12.43
N GLU A 103 -0.64 0.96 13.36
CA GLU A 103 -1.06 2.22 13.96
C GLU A 103 0.11 2.90 14.69
N LYS A 104 0.83 2.15 15.54
CA LYS A 104 2.05 2.63 16.20
C LYS A 104 3.14 3.06 15.22
N ALA A 105 3.24 2.40 14.08
CA ALA A 105 4.18 2.74 13.02
C ALA A 105 3.69 3.90 12.12
N GLY A 106 2.49 4.45 12.36
CA GLY A 106 1.92 5.57 11.62
C GLY A 106 1.38 5.19 10.23
N PHE A 107 1.06 3.91 10.01
CA PHE A 107 0.51 3.40 8.75
C PHE A 107 -1.02 3.29 8.76
N LEU A 108 -1.65 3.41 9.93
CA LEU A 108 -3.10 3.56 10.08
C LEU A 108 -3.35 4.93 10.71
N ASP A 109 -4.30 5.67 10.13
CA ASP A 109 -4.83 6.86 10.79
C ASP A 109 -5.71 6.42 11.96
N ASP A 110 -5.71 7.22 13.04
CA ASP A 110 -6.58 7.02 14.20
C ASP A 110 -8.03 7.23 13.74
N VAL A 111 -8.74 6.13 13.46
CA VAL A 111 -10.17 6.18 13.11
C VAL A 111 -10.99 6.24 14.40
N SER A 112 -10.62 7.12 15.32
CA SER A 112 -11.51 7.55 16.41
C SER A 112 -12.44 8.64 15.89
N GLY A 113 -13.48 8.18 15.18
CA GLY A 113 -14.69 8.97 14.92
C GLY A 113 -15.60 9.04 16.14
#